data_AF-A0A8S1MYX0-F1
#
_entry.id   AF-A0A8S1MYX0-F1
#
_cell.length_a   1.000
_cell.length_b   1.000
_cell.length_c   1.000
_cell.angle_alpha   90.00
_cell.angle_beta   90.00
_cell.angle_gamma   90.00
#
_symmetry.space_group_name_H-M   'P 1'
#
loop_
_entity.id
_entity.type
_entity.pdbx_description
1 polymer ?
#
loop_
_entity_poly.entity_id
_entity_poly.type
_entity_poly.pdbx_seq_one_letter_code
_entity_poly.pdbx_strand_id
1 'polypeptide(L)'
;MDQGLDAAQLLAELKKQDEWAKAIIFDEDLNVITHKNCAASKEELAPYLKAYDVRDNTIGAGFVLLGEHYEVHRWHPPLVYGRRGDADVGEGISLARGICKKHNGKRVYLLITYELPIVSARAVPQQINFYNQFIGELEKFDIKQQ
;
A
#
# COMPACT_ATOMS: atom_id res chain seq x y z
N MET A 1 -21.93 18.16 -2.63
CA MET A 1 -22.12 16.86 -1.95
C MET A 1 -20.80 16.13 -2.10
N ASP A 2 -20.02 16.10 -1.01
CA ASP A 2 -18.74 15.39 -0.94
C ASP A 2 -19.05 13.89 -1.05
N GLN A 3 -18.97 13.34 -2.25
CA GLN A 3 -19.06 11.90 -2.42
C GLN A 3 -17.67 11.35 -2.06
N GLY A 4 -17.52 10.97 -0.80
CA GLY A 4 -16.37 10.22 -0.28
C GLY A 4 -16.02 9.02 -1.17
N LEU A 5 -14.84 8.43 -0.95
CA LEU A 5 -14.46 7.19 -1.64
C LEU A 5 -15.54 6.09 -1.45
N ASP A 6 -16.09 5.59 -2.54
CA ASP A 6 -17.09 4.52 -2.51
C ASP A 6 -16.42 3.18 -2.18
N ALA A 7 -16.55 2.76 -0.92
CA ALA A 7 -15.99 1.52 -0.40
C ALA A 7 -16.48 0.27 -1.14
N ALA A 8 -17.74 0.25 -1.61
CA ALA A 8 -18.32 -0.90 -2.29
C ALA A 8 -17.77 -1.02 -3.73
N GLN A 9 -17.65 0.11 -4.43
CA GLN A 9 -16.99 0.16 -5.73
C GLN A 9 -15.52 -0.28 -5.62
N LEU A 10 -14.77 0.27 -4.67
CA LEU A 10 -13.36 -0.10 -4.47
C LEU A 10 -13.19 -1.58 -4.15
N LEU A 11 -14.08 -2.15 -3.32
CA LEU A 11 -14.07 -3.59 -3.03
C LEU A 11 -14.28 -4.41 -4.30
N ALA A 12 -15.22 -4.01 -5.16
CA ALA A 12 -15.48 -4.69 -6.42
C ALA A 12 -14.25 -4.63 -7.35
N GLU A 13 -13.56 -3.50 -7.42
CA GLU A 13 -12.34 -3.35 -8.24
C GLU A 13 -11.14 -4.10 -7.64
N LEU A 14 -10.97 -4.12 -6.31
CA LEU A 14 -9.93 -4.92 -5.65
C LEU A 14 -10.11 -6.41 -5.92
N LYS A 15 -11.35 -6.90 -5.92
CA LYS A 15 -11.67 -8.31 -6.22
C LYS A 15 -11.26 -8.74 -7.63
N LYS A 16 -11.13 -7.80 -8.59
CA LYS A 16 -10.63 -8.05 -9.95
C LYS A 16 -9.11 -8.07 -10.07
N GLN A 17 -8.38 -7.78 -8.98
CA GLN A 17 -6.91 -7.82 -8.97
C GLN A 17 -6.44 -9.21 -8.52
N ASP A 18 -6.59 -10.21 -9.37
CA ASP A 18 -6.40 -11.63 -9.08
C ASP A 18 -4.99 -11.94 -8.55
N GLU A 19 -4.00 -11.18 -9.05
CA GLU A 19 -2.58 -11.32 -8.73
C GLU A 19 -2.19 -10.73 -7.37
N TRP A 20 -3.09 -9.99 -6.72
CA TRP A 20 -2.86 -9.48 -5.37
C TRP A 20 -3.45 -10.44 -4.36
N ALA A 21 -2.61 -11.01 -3.50
CA ALA A 21 -3.04 -11.91 -2.45
C ALA A 21 -3.90 -11.16 -1.41
N LYS A 22 -3.41 -9.98 -0.99
CA LYS A 22 -4.05 -9.11 -0.01
C LYS A 22 -4.02 -7.65 -0.48
N ALA A 23 -5.04 -6.87 -0.12
CA ALA A 23 -5.04 -5.44 -0.33
C ALA A 23 -5.84 -4.73 0.77
N ILE A 24 -5.40 -3.55 1.20
CA ILE A 24 -6.14 -2.70 2.14
C ILE A 24 -5.97 -1.22 1.76
N ILE A 25 -7.06 -0.48 1.83
CA ILE A 25 -7.11 0.96 1.58
C ILE A 25 -7.55 1.65 2.88
N PHE A 26 -6.75 2.59 3.36
CA PHE A 26 -7.01 3.32 4.60
C PHE A 26 -6.55 4.77 4.50
N ASP A 27 -7.11 5.64 5.32
CA ASP A 27 -6.73 7.05 5.38
C ASP A 27 -5.74 7.36 6.51
N GLU A 28 -5.27 8.61 6.54
CA GLU A 28 -4.33 9.11 7.57
C GLU A 28 -4.86 9.10 9.01
N ASP A 29 -6.17 8.90 9.20
CA ASP A 29 -6.81 8.73 10.51
C ASP A 29 -6.94 7.24 10.88
N LEU A 30 -6.31 6.34 10.11
CA LEU A 30 -6.40 4.88 10.25
C LEU A 30 -7.82 4.35 10.08
N ASN A 31 -8.68 5.04 9.33
CA ASN A 31 -9.97 4.50 8.94
C ASN A 31 -9.79 3.62 7.71
N VAL A 32 -10.14 2.34 7.85
CA VAL A 32 -10.14 1.41 6.73
C VAL A 32 -11.35 1.72 5.84
N ILE A 33 -11.07 2.07 4.59
CA ILE A 33 -12.08 2.35 3.57
C ILE A 33 -12.61 1.03 3.01
N THR A 34 -11.71 0.11 2.64
CA THR A 34 -12.05 -1.25 2.19
C THR A 34 -10.82 -2.16 2.18
N HIS A 35 -11.02 -3.47 2.06
CA HIS A 35 -9.93 -4.44 1.94
C HIS A 35 -10.33 -5.72 1.18
N LYS A 36 -9.34 -6.39 0.59
CA LYS A 36 -9.39 -7.75 0.04
C LYS A 36 -8.46 -8.64 0.85
N ASN A 37 -9.00 -9.67 1.52
CA ASN A 37 -8.23 -10.66 2.29
C ASN A 37 -7.24 -10.08 3.32
N CYS A 38 -7.45 -8.84 3.77
CA CYS A 38 -6.53 -8.10 4.64
C CYS A 38 -7.30 -7.44 5.80
N ALA A 39 -7.49 -8.17 6.89
CA ALA A 39 -8.20 -7.67 8.08
C ALA A 39 -7.19 -7.10 9.12
N ALA A 40 -6.28 -6.24 8.67
CA ALA A 40 -5.26 -5.65 9.54
C ALA A 40 -5.88 -4.68 10.55
N SER A 41 -5.38 -4.69 11.78
CA SER A 41 -5.82 -3.80 12.86
C SER A 41 -5.30 -2.36 12.67
N LYS A 42 -5.89 -1.39 13.37
CA LYS A 42 -5.40 0.00 13.33
C LYS A 42 -3.98 0.11 13.89
N GLU A 43 -3.68 -0.69 14.91
CA GLU A 43 -2.38 -0.78 15.57
C GLU A 43 -1.31 -1.27 14.59
N GLU A 44 -1.63 -2.26 13.75
CA GLU A 44 -0.76 -2.72 12.67
C GLU A 44 -0.61 -1.70 11.55
N LEU A 45 -1.64 -0.91 11.25
CA LEU A 45 -1.59 0.11 10.19
C LEU A 45 -0.83 1.39 10.61
N ALA A 46 -0.77 1.70 11.90
CA ALA A 46 -0.17 2.95 12.40
C ALA A 46 1.28 3.19 11.96
N PRO A 47 2.20 2.19 11.97
CA PRO A 47 3.57 2.38 11.49
C PRO A 47 3.66 2.80 10.01
N TYR A 48 2.73 2.37 9.16
CA TYR A 48 2.75 2.68 7.73
C TYR A 48 2.58 4.17 7.42
N LEU A 49 1.93 4.92 8.32
CA LEU A 49 1.79 6.38 8.17
C LEU A 49 3.15 7.09 8.15
N LYS A 50 4.14 6.53 8.86
CA LYS A 50 5.50 7.07 9.03
C LYS A 50 6.53 6.46 8.08
N ALA A 51 6.12 5.52 7.22
CA ALA A 51 7.02 4.82 6.29
C ALA A 51 7.72 5.73 5.27
N TYR A 52 7.30 6.99 5.16
CA TYR A 52 7.85 7.98 4.24
C TYR A 52 8.65 9.09 4.95
N ASP A 53 8.78 9.05 6.28
CA ASP A 53 9.40 10.12 7.05
C ASP A 53 10.94 10.03 6.96
N VAL A 54 11.50 8.84 7.20
CA VAL A 54 12.94 8.59 7.18
C VAL A 54 13.22 7.24 6.53
N ARG A 55 14.03 7.27 5.46
CA ARG A 55 14.43 6.08 4.68
C ARG A 55 15.02 4.99 5.56
N ASP A 56 16.05 5.32 6.33
CA ASP A 56 16.84 4.31 7.06
C ASP A 56 16.04 3.66 8.18
N ASN A 57 15.17 4.41 8.86
CA ASN A 57 14.24 3.85 9.84
C ASN A 57 13.27 2.86 9.19
N THR A 58 12.75 3.20 8.00
CA THR A 58 11.78 2.35 7.30
C THR A 58 12.42 1.07 6.77
N ILE A 59 13.62 1.19 6.19
CA ILE A 59 14.40 0.03 5.72
C ILE A 59 14.79 -0.86 6.91
N GLY A 60 15.27 -0.26 8.00
CA GLY A 60 15.71 -0.99 9.19
C GLY A 60 14.58 -1.69 9.95
N ALA A 61 13.39 -1.08 10.00
CA ALA A 61 12.24 -1.65 10.69
C ALA A 61 11.50 -2.71 9.84
N GLY A 62 11.42 -2.51 8.52
CA GLY A 62 10.57 -3.32 7.65
C GLY A 62 9.08 -3.02 7.85
N PHE A 63 8.23 -3.90 7.31
CA PHE A 63 6.77 -3.85 7.47
C PHE A 63 6.25 -5.07 8.20
N VAL A 64 5.18 -4.90 8.97
CA VAL A 64 4.45 -5.99 9.62
C VAL A 64 3.01 -5.98 9.16
N LEU A 65 2.51 -7.09 8.63
CA LEU A 65 1.12 -7.22 8.19
C LEU A 65 0.57 -8.59 8.58
N LEU A 66 -0.51 -8.62 9.37
CA LEU A 66 -1.13 -9.85 9.86
C LEU A 66 -0.13 -10.75 10.61
N GLY A 67 0.73 -10.12 11.41
CA GLY A 67 1.79 -10.80 12.18
C GLY A 67 3.04 -11.21 11.40
N GLU A 68 3.04 -11.07 10.07
CA GLU A 68 4.18 -11.42 9.22
C GLU A 68 5.11 -10.22 9.00
N HIS A 69 6.42 -10.44 9.10
CA HIS A 69 7.43 -9.41 8.87
C HIS A 69 7.95 -9.46 7.43
N TYR A 70 8.09 -8.29 6.81
CA TYR A 70 8.60 -8.10 5.46
C TYR A 70 9.80 -7.16 5.50
N GLU A 71 10.90 -7.59 4.89
CA GLU A 71 12.07 -6.74 4.71
C GLU A 71 11.80 -5.69 3.63
N VAL A 72 11.95 -4.41 4.00
CA VAL A 72 11.87 -3.30 3.04
C VAL A 72 13.21 -3.14 2.38
N HIS A 73 13.30 -3.51 1.10
CA HIS A 73 14.52 -3.36 0.30
C HIS A 73 14.42 -2.22 -0.73
N ARG A 74 13.24 -1.61 -0.91
CA ARG A 74 13.12 -0.38 -1.70
C ARG A 74 12.26 0.67 -1.01
N TRP A 75 12.91 1.79 -0.74
CA TRP A 75 12.27 3.05 -0.35
C TRP A 75 12.34 4.02 -1.54
N HIS A 76 11.24 4.17 -2.27
CA HIS A 76 11.14 5.02 -3.46
C HIS A 76 9.82 5.80 -3.47
N PRO A 77 9.64 6.78 -2.55
CA PRO A 77 8.40 7.52 -2.42
C PRO A 77 7.88 8.04 -3.77
N PRO A 78 6.57 7.88 -4.10
CA PRO A 78 5.45 7.51 -3.22
C PRO A 78 5.28 6.02 -2.91
N LEU A 79 6.26 5.18 -3.27
CA LEU A 79 6.20 3.73 -3.12
C LEU A 79 7.27 3.20 -2.17
N VAL A 80 6.88 2.33 -1.25
CA VAL A 80 7.82 1.60 -0.39
C VAL A 80 7.45 0.14 -0.47
N TYR A 81 8.40 -0.72 -0.83
CA TYR A 81 8.11 -2.13 -1.04
C TYR A 81 9.25 -3.05 -0.62
N GLY A 82 8.84 -4.28 -0.35
CA GLY A 82 9.63 -5.28 0.31
C GLY A 82 9.18 -6.68 -0.03
N ARG A 83 9.73 -7.64 0.70
CA ARG A 83 9.33 -9.05 0.59
C ARG A 83 9.61 -9.80 1.88
N ARG A 84 8.96 -10.95 2.04
CA ARG A 84 9.30 -11.97 3.02
C ARG A 84 9.46 -13.33 2.33
N GLY A 85 9.98 -14.29 3.07
CA GLY A 85 10.17 -15.67 2.60
C GLY A 85 11.54 -15.92 1.96
N ASP A 86 11.69 -17.10 1.39
CA ASP A 86 12.94 -17.65 0.88
C ASP A 86 12.89 -17.85 -0.65
N ALA A 87 13.69 -18.79 -1.17
CA ALA A 87 13.78 -19.08 -2.60
C ALA A 87 12.56 -19.85 -3.14
N ASP A 88 11.85 -20.58 -2.29
CA ASP A 88 10.78 -21.51 -2.67
C ASP A 88 9.39 -20.92 -2.35
N VAL A 89 9.28 -20.16 -1.25
CA VAL A 89 8.03 -19.50 -0.85
C VAL A 89 8.32 -18.05 -0.52
N GLY A 90 7.63 -17.14 -1.22
CA GLY A 90 7.83 -15.71 -1.03
C GLY A 90 6.57 -14.90 -1.27
N GLU A 91 6.42 -13.84 -0.48
CA GLU A 91 5.36 -12.85 -0.62
C GLU A 91 5.98 -11.45 -0.63
N GLY A 92 5.67 -10.68 -1.68
CA GLY A 92 6.03 -9.26 -1.75
C GLY A 92 4.97 -8.39 -1.10
N ILE A 93 5.39 -7.21 -0.65
CA ILE A 93 4.52 -6.18 -0.07
C ILE A 93 4.85 -4.83 -0.69
N SER A 94 3.82 -4.02 -0.97
CA SER A 94 4.02 -2.66 -1.49
C SER A 94 3.02 -1.68 -0.92
N LEU A 95 3.53 -0.59 -0.35
CA LEU A 95 2.77 0.55 0.15
C LEU A 95 2.84 1.70 -0.86
N ALA A 96 1.68 2.22 -1.23
CA ALA A 96 1.53 3.44 -2.02
C ALA A 96 0.80 4.52 -1.20
N ARG A 97 1.24 5.77 -1.33
CA ARG A 97 0.61 6.94 -0.69
C ARG A 97 0.28 8.02 -1.72
N GLY A 98 -0.89 8.61 -1.57
CA GLY A 98 -1.34 9.72 -2.42
C GLY A 98 -2.38 10.61 -1.75
N ILE A 99 -2.76 11.68 -2.44
CA ILE A 99 -3.81 12.60 -2.01
C ILE A 99 -5.11 12.24 -2.75
N CYS A 100 -6.19 12.07 -2.00
CA CYS A 100 -7.52 11.80 -2.58
C CYS A 100 -8.42 13.03 -2.48
N LYS A 101 -8.63 13.71 -3.61
CA LYS A 101 -9.55 14.87 -3.68
C LYS A 101 -11.01 14.50 -3.38
N LYS A 102 -11.42 13.26 -3.69
CA LYS A 102 -12.76 12.72 -3.38
C LYS A 102 -12.95 12.40 -1.89
N HIS A 103 -11.85 12.31 -1.14
CA HIS A 103 -11.86 12.03 0.30
C HIS A 103 -11.31 13.25 1.06
N ASN A 104 -11.91 14.41 0.79
CA ASN A 104 -11.61 15.69 1.45
C ASN A 104 -10.14 16.13 1.34
N GLY A 105 -9.41 15.68 0.31
CA GLY A 105 -8.00 15.97 0.15
C GLY A 105 -7.08 15.25 1.15
N LYS A 106 -7.60 14.26 1.88
CA LYS A 106 -6.81 13.45 2.82
C LYS A 106 -5.79 12.59 2.11
N ARG A 107 -4.74 12.23 2.86
CA ARG A 107 -3.85 11.15 2.45
C ARG A 107 -4.56 9.81 2.54
N VAL A 108 -4.42 9.03 1.47
CA VAL A 108 -4.90 7.66 1.39
C VAL A 108 -3.73 6.75 1.08
N TYR A 109 -3.77 5.57 1.67
CA TYR A 109 -2.73 4.55 1.57
C TYR A 109 -3.36 3.31 0.93
N LEU A 110 -2.63 2.71 -0.01
CA LEU A 110 -2.96 1.40 -0.57
C LEU A 110 -1.79 0.47 -0.28
N LEU A 111 -2.03 -0.55 0.53
CA LEU A 111 -1.07 -1.61 0.81
C LEU A 111 -1.53 -2.88 0.09
N ILE A 112 -0.63 -3.49 -0.69
CA ILE A 112 -0.89 -4.75 -1.39
C ILE A 112 0.16 -5.79 -1.03
N THR A 113 -0.21 -7.06 -1.12
CA THR A 113 0.73 -8.17 -1.18
C THR A 113 0.50 -9.03 -2.42
N TYR A 114 1.53 -9.74 -2.84
CA TYR A 114 1.52 -10.62 -4.01
C TYR A 114 2.47 -11.80 -3.78
N GLU A 115 2.08 -12.98 -4.25
CA GLU A 115 2.84 -14.22 -4.06
C GLU A 115 3.49 -14.66 -5.38
N LEU A 116 4.54 -15.47 -5.29
CA LEU A 116 5.18 -16.04 -6.47
C LEU A 116 4.15 -16.77 -7.37
N PRO A 117 4.27 -16.66 -8.71
CA PRO A 117 5.38 -16.10 -9.47
C PRO A 117 5.31 -14.58 -9.69
N ILE A 118 4.37 -13.87 -9.06
CA ILE A 118 4.23 -12.42 -9.22
C ILE A 118 5.38 -11.70 -8.54
N VAL A 119 5.97 -10.73 -9.23
CA VAL A 119 7.09 -9.91 -8.75
C VAL A 119 6.71 -8.43 -8.67
N SER A 120 7.49 -7.66 -7.91
CA SER A 120 7.28 -6.21 -7.76
C SER A 120 7.21 -5.47 -9.10
N ALA A 121 8.01 -5.89 -10.09
CA ALA A 121 8.01 -5.32 -11.44
C ALA A 121 6.67 -5.45 -12.17
N ARG A 122 5.77 -6.34 -11.72
CA ARG A 122 4.40 -6.50 -12.23
C ARG A 122 3.37 -5.88 -11.29
N ALA A 123 3.45 -6.19 -10.00
CA ALA A 123 2.48 -5.76 -9.02
C ALA A 123 2.52 -4.24 -8.74
N VAL A 124 3.70 -3.62 -8.70
CA VAL A 124 3.84 -2.19 -8.42
C VAL A 124 3.25 -1.32 -9.55
N PRO A 125 3.51 -1.58 -10.85
CA PRO A 125 2.81 -0.87 -11.92
C PRO A 125 1.28 -1.03 -11.87
N GLN A 126 0.76 -2.22 -11.55
CA GLN A 126 -0.68 -2.42 -11.37
C GLN A 126 -1.22 -1.58 -10.20
N GLN A 127 -0.49 -1.52 -9.09
CA GLN A 127 -0.86 -0.71 -7.92
C GLN A 127 -0.95 0.77 -8.28
N ILE A 128 0.03 1.29 -9.03
CA ILE A 128 0.04 2.68 -9.51
C ILE A 128 -1.19 2.96 -10.36
N ASN A 129 -1.48 2.09 -11.34
CA ASN A 129 -2.62 2.24 -12.23
C ASN A 129 -3.94 2.22 -11.44
N PHE A 130 -4.10 1.25 -10.54
CA PHE A 130 -5.27 1.15 -9.68
C PHE A 130 -5.45 2.40 -8.81
N TYR A 131 -4.36 2.86 -8.18
CA TYR A 131 -4.40 4.03 -7.32
C TYR A 131 -4.86 5.27 -8.09
N ASN A 132 -4.26 5.52 -9.25
CA ASN A 132 -4.56 6.67 -10.09
C ASN A 132 -5.98 6.62 -10.70
N GLN A 133 -6.49 5.42 -10.98
CA GLN A 133 -7.80 5.24 -11.58
C GLN A 133 -8.94 5.32 -10.56
N PHE A 134 -8.77 4.72 -9.38
CA PHE A 134 -9.88 4.48 -8.46
C PHE A 134 -9.77 5.25 -7.14
N ILE A 135 -8.56 5.61 -6.71
CA ILE A 135 -8.34 6.23 -5.41
C ILE A 135 -8.12 7.74 -5.55
N GLY A 136 -7.02 8.17 -6.17
CA GLY A 136 -6.59 9.57 -6.17
C GLY A 136 -5.35 9.79 -7.03
N GLU A 137 -4.50 10.74 -6.68
CA GLU A 137 -3.20 10.94 -7.34
C GLU A 137 -2.09 10.56 -6.36
N LEU A 138 -1.13 9.75 -6.81
CA LEU A 138 0.06 9.47 -6.00
C LEU A 138 0.82 10.77 -5.71
N GLU A 139 1.36 10.87 -4.49
CA GLU A 139 2.10 12.06 -4.09
C GLU A 139 3.39 12.21 -4.92
N LYS A 140 3.71 13.45 -5.30
CA LYS A 140 4.98 13.79 -5.93
C LYS A 140 5.98 14.10 -4.84
N PHE A 141 7.04 13.30 -4.78
CA PHE A 141 8.15 13.53 -3.88
C PHE A 141 9.28 14.18 -4.64
N ASP A 142 9.71 15.36 -4.19
CA ASP A 142 11.00 15.91 -4.60
C ASP A 142 12.08 15.11 -3.88
N ILE A 143 12.53 14.02 -4.50
CA ILE A 143 13.66 13.24 -4.00
C ILE A 143 14.92 14.10 -4.21
N LYS A 144 15.20 15.00 -3.28
CA LYS A 144 16.57 15.46 -3.07
C LYS A 144 17.34 14.25 -2.58
N GLN A 145 18.19 13.70 -3.43
CA GLN A 145 19.13 12.65 -3.06
C GLN A 145 19.93 13.16 -1.84
N GLN A 146 19.62 12.63 -0.66
CA GLN A 146 20.47 12.74 0.53
C GLN A 146 21.21 11.42 0.69
#